data_AF-A0A353GKM5-F1
#
_entry.id   AF-A0A353GKM5-F1
#
_cell.length_a   1.000
_cell.length_b   1.000
_cell.length_c   1.000
_cell.angle_alpha   90.00
_cell.angle_beta   90.00
_cell.angle_gamma   90.00
#
_symmetry.space_group_name_H-M   'P 1'
#
loop_
_entity.id
_entity.type
_entity.pdbx_description
1 polymer ?
#
loop_
_entity_poly.entity_id
_entity_poly.type
_entity_poly.pdbx_seq_one_letter_code
_entity_poly.pdbx_strand_id
1 'polypeptide(L)'
;AVFFWGTSSSFTPYFQMQPIRILFPALALFLVTRYLLDNRTILYYPIHLVGAVALLWNFEIGLPLFFCWLFQLTFLELFAPNVKTAVWNILRHYATGAGCAFLAFSLYAIVIRCAYGSFPNFNLVLLTLKMTSLGAFALPVPLLHPWNFLPLLYLTGLLVGVRCVLRRTPSPQDSLILYCAMWGCATFGYYIGRSHNLNLIAINREFIFLLVLIADRFWQAAHTPVAPPVWRLPHQRLFLAILFYFLVMPFAEMPCALQTWAEVVKSRWTEPQDNQPAPVQDLEFIRKHTQPGERILIFSENNGAYYAETQ
;
A
#
# COMPACT_ATOMS: atom_id res chain seq x y z
N ALA A 1 -18.27 24.49 2.43
CA ALA A 1 -16.92 25.08 2.39
C ALA A 1 -16.22 24.58 1.14
N VAL A 2 -16.06 25.44 0.14
CA VAL A 2 -15.30 25.13 -1.08
C VAL A 2 -13.83 25.36 -0.73
N PHE A 3 -13.09 24.28 -0.54
CA PHE A 3 -11.64 24.36 -0.32
C PHE A 3 -10.94 24.30 -1.68
N PHE A 4 -10.56 25.48 -2.18
CA PHE A 4 -9.51 25.59 -3.19
C PHE A 4 -8.17 25.36 -2.49
N TRP A 5 -7.52 24.24 -2.80
CA TRP A 5 -6.07 24.15 -2.60
C TRP A 5 -5.42 24.81 -3.80
N GLY A 6 -4.78 25.96 -3.56
CA GLY A 6 -3.85 26.54 -4.51
C GLY A 6 -2.74 25.54 -4.80
N THR A 7 -2.58 25.20 -6.07
CA THR A 7 -1.40 24.53 -6.59
C THR A 7 -0.22 25.50 -6.54
N SER A 8 0.33 25.77 -5.35
CA SER A 8 1.69 26.29 -5.25
C SER A 8 2.65 25.17 -5.66
N SER A 9 2.94 25.10 -6.97
CA SER A 9 4.28 25.01 -7.57
C SER A 9 5.42 24.19 -6.91
N SER A 10 5.17 23.14 -6.12
CA SER A 10 6.24 22.26 -5.59
C SER A 10 5.83 20.78 -5.52
N PHE A 11 5.13 20.29 -6.53
CA PHE A 11 4.84 18.85 -6.75
C PHE A 11 6.11 17.98 -7.01
N THR A 12 7.31 18.58 -7.01
CA THR A 12 8.57 17.99 -7.50
C THR A 12 9.17 16.91 -6.57
N PRO A 13 9.04 16.97 -5.21
CA PRO A 13 9.49 15.85 -4.36
C PRO A 13 8.48 14.69 -4.27
N TYR A 14 7.18 14.95 -4.42
CA TYR A 14 6.13 13.92 -4.23
C TYR A 14 6.09 12.89 -5.36
N PHE A 15 6.60 13.23 -6.55
CA PHE A 15 6.73 12.30 -7.68
C PHE A 15 7.68 11.13 -7.38
N GLN A 16 8.69 11.32 -6.54
CA GLN A 16 9.58 10.24 -6.11
C GLN A 16 8.84 9.22 -5.23
N MET A 17 7.86 9.66 -4.44
CA MET A 17 7.12 8.79 -3.53
C MET A 17 6.14 7.84 -4.22
N GLN A 18 5.67 8.14 -5.43
CA GLN A 18 4.65 7.33 -6.10
C GLN A 18 5.20 5.99 -6.64
N PRO A 19 6.29 5.95 -7.44
CA PRO A 19 6.93 4.68 -7.81
C PRO A 19 7.31 3.86 -6.58
N ILE A 20 7.75 4.55 -5.51
CA ILE A 20 8.17 3.92 -4.27
C ILE A 20 7.03 3.11 -3.63
N ARG A 21 5.80 3.62 -3.69
CA ARG A 21 4.62 3.03 -3.02
C ARG A 21 3.84 2.04 -3.89
N ILE A 22 4.12 1.96 -5.20
CA ILE A 22 3.35 1.15 -6.15
C ILE A 22 4.11 -0.11 -6.56
N LEU A 23 5.42 -0.02 -6.76
CA LEU A 23 6.20 -1.10 -7.39
C LEU A 23 6.12 -2.43 -6.61
N PHE A 24 6.46 -2.41 -5.31
CA PHE A 24 6.48 -3.63 -4.51
C PHE A 24 5.09 -4.23 -4.28
N PRO A 25 4.04 -3.45 -3.93
CA PRO A 25 2.69 -3.99 -3.84
C PRO A 25 2.19 -4.62 -5.15
N ALA A 26 2.43 -3.98 -6.30
CA ALA A 26 2.00 -4.51 -7.59
C ALA A 26 2.76 -5.80 -7.95
N LEU A 27 4.08 -5.81 -7.75
CA LEU A 27 4.92 -6.98 -8.00
C LEU A 27 4.53 -8.15 -7.08
N ALA A 28 4.32 -7.89 -5.79
CA ALA A 28 3.89 -8.89 -4.83
C ALA A 28 2.51 -9.46 -5.22
N LEU A 29 1.54 -8.60 -5.56
CA LEU A 29 0.22 -9.05 -6.00
C LEU A 29 0.31 -9.94 -7.25
N PHE A 30 1.11 -9.54 -8.24
CA PHE A 30 1.35 -10.35 -9.44
C PHE A 30 1.95 -11.72 -9.09
N LEU A 31 3.04 -11.74 -8.31
CA LEU A 31 3.73 -12.98 -7.95
C LEU A 31 2.85 -13.91 -7.11
N VAL A 32 2.12 -13.37 -6.13
CA VAL A 32 1.18 -14.13 -5.28
C VAL A 32 0.03 -14.68 -6.13
N THR A 33 -0.51 -13.89 -7.06
CA THR A 33 -1.55 -14.35 -8.00
C THR A 33 -1.05 -15.55 -8.80
N ARG A 34 0.15 -15.47 -9.39
CA ARG A 34 0.75 -16.57 -10.16
C ARG A 34 1.10 -17.78 -9.29
N TYR A 35 1.53 -17.55 -8.05
CA TYR A 35 1.80 -18.62 -7.09
C TYR A 35 0.53 -19.40 -6.75
N LEU A 36 -0.56 -18.69 -6.42
CA LEU A 36 -1.82 -19.31 -6.00
C LEU A 36 -2.57 -19.94 -7.17
N LEU A 37 -2.70 -19.25 -8.31
CA LEU A 37 -3.52 -19.72 -9.43
C LEU A 37 -2.82 -20.78 -10.29
N ASP A 38 -1.51 -20.65 -10.54
CA ASP A 38 -0.77 -21.60 -11.39
C ASP A 38 0.01 -22.65 -10.59
N ASN A 39 -0.08 -22.63 -9.26
CA ASN A 39 0.66 -23.52 -8.35
C ASN A 39 2.18 -23.53 -8.59
N ARG A 40 2.76 -22.37 -8.94
CA ARG A 40 4.18 -22.22 -9.28
C ARG A 40 5.04 -22.07 -8.02
N THR A 41 5.49 -23.20 -7.48
CA THR A 41 6.35 -23.24 -6.27
C THR A 41 7.66 -22.47 -6.42
N ILE A 42 8.18 -22.30 -7.64
CA ILE A 42 9.39 -21.49 -7.90
C ILE A 42 9.23 -20.02 -7.47
N LEU A 43 7.99 -19.51 -7.42
CA LEU A 43 7.69 -18.13 -7.00
C LEU A 43 7.74 -17.94 -5.48
N TYR A 44 7.85 -19.03 -4.71
CA TYR A 44 7.89 -19.00 -3.25
C TYR A 44 8.99 -18.08 -2.69
N TYR A 45 10.23 -18.21 -3.16
CA TYR A 45 11.35 -17.36 -2.70
C TYR A 45 11.30 -15.94 -3.26
N PRO A 46 11.01 -15.70 -4.55
CA PRO A 46 10.80 -14.35 -5.07
C PRO A 46 9.80 -13.51 -4.27
N ILE A 47 8.68 -14.09 -3.84
CA ILE A 47 7.69 -13.34 -3.04
C ILE A 47 8.27 -12.91 -1.68
N HIS A 48 9.00 -13.81 -1.00
CA HIS A 48 9.68 -13.46 0.25
C HIS A 48 10.72 -12.36 0.05
N LEU A 49 11.50 -12.42 -1.03
CA LEU A 49 12.51 -11.41 -1.36
C LEU A 49 11.85 -10.06 -1.67
N VAL A 50 10.76 -10.04 -2.45
CA VAL A 50 10.00 -8.82 -2.75
C VAL A 50 9.45 -8.19 -1.48
N GLY A 51 8.86 -8.99 -0.57
CA GLY A 51 8.40 -8.51 0.73
C GLY A 51 9.55 -8.00 1.60
N ALA A 52 10.68 -8.71 1.65
CA ALA A 52 11.86 -8.33 2.42
C ALA A 52 12.49 -7.01 1.92
N VAL A 53 12.60 -6.81 0.61
CA VAL A 53 13.09 -5.56 0.03
C VAL A 53 12.07 -4.43 0.26
N ALA A 54 10.77 -4.72 0.20
CA ALA A 54 9.74 -3.74 0.49
C ALA A 54 9.86 -3.17 1.92
N LEU A 55 10.29 -3.97 2.91
CA LEU A 55 10.56 -3.50 4.29
C LEU A 55 11.59 -2.37 4.33
N LEU A 56 12.66 -2.50 3.55
CA LEU A 56 13.72 -1.49 3.45
C LEU A 56 13.27 -0.26 2.67
N TRP A 57 12.48 -0.51 1.63
CA TRP A 57 12.07 0.51 0.67
C TRP A 57 11.02 1.46 1.24
N ASN A 58 10.03 0.93 1.94
CA ASN A 58 9.05 1.70 2.69
C ASN A 58 8.54 0.84 3.84
N PHE A 59 9.02 1.07 5.06
CA PHE A 59 8.68 0.21 6.19
C PHE A 59 7.18 0.20 6.51
N GLU A 60 6.48 1.32 6.38
CA GLU A 60 5.04 1.45 6.68
C GLU A 60 4.16 0.56 5.77
N ILE A 61 4.55 0.43 4.50
CA ILE A 61 3.83 -0.37 3.48
C ILE A 61 4.45 -1.76 3.29
N GLY A 62 5.76 -1.88 3.44
CA GLY A 62 6.50 -3.12 3.31
C GLY A 62 6.23 -4.09 4.45
N LEU A 63 6.07 -3.58 5.68
CA LEU A 63 5.80 -4.43 6.85
C LEU A 63 4.48 -5.18 6.70
N PRO A 64 3.34 -4.54 6.40
CA PRO A 64 2.13 -5.30 6.21
C PRO A 64 2.15 -6.16 4.94
N LEU A 65 2.88 -5.78 3.88
CA LEU A 65 2.97 -6.58 2.66
C LEU A 65 3.66 -7.93 2.95
N PHE A 66 4.78 -7.85 3.67
CA PHE A 66 5.56 -9.02 4.09
C PHE A 66 4.74 -9.95 5.00
N PHE A 67 4.03 -9.40 5.99
CA PHE A 67 3.22 -10.21 6.89
C PHE A 67 1.95 -10.76 6.25
N CYS A 68 1.29 -10.04 5.33
CA CYS A 68 0.15 -10.57 4.59
C CYS A 68 0.53 -11.85 3.83
N TRP A 69 1.74 -11.90 3.26
CA TRP A 69 2.25 -13.11 2.62
C TRP A 69 2.49 -14.26 3.62
N LEU A 70 3.12 -13.98 4.76
CA LEU A 70 3.32 -15.01 5.80
C LEU A 70 1.99 -15.54 6.37
N PHE A 71 1.01 -14.66 6.56
CA PHE A 71 -0.34 -15.06 6.98
C PHE A 71 -1.04 -15.87 5.89
N GLN A 72 -0.86 -15.53 4.61
CA GLN A 72 -1.40 -16.33 3.52
C GLN A 72 -0.81 -17.74 3.50
N LEU A 73 0.50 -17.89 3.69
CA LEU A 73 1.13 -19.20 3.82
C LEU A 73 0.61 -19.96 5.04
N THR A 74 0.50 -19.27 6.19
CA THR A 74 -0.08 -19.85 7.41
C THR A 74 -1.50 -20.38 7.17
N PHE A 75 -2.32 -19.60 6.45
CA PHE A 75 -3.68 -19.99 6.08
C PHE A 75 -3.70 -21.26 5.22
N LEU A 76 -2.81 -21.39 4.24
CA LEU A 76 -2.73 -22.59 3.40
C LEU A 76 -2.36 -23.84 4.22
N GLU A 77 -1.49 -23.69 5.23
CA GLU A 77 -1.09 -24.78 6.12
C GLU A 77 -2.20 -25.25 7.07
N LEU A 78 -3.27 -24.46 7.27
CA LEU A 78 -4.45 -24.88 8.05
C LEU A 78 -5.18 -26.08 7.42
N PHE A 79 -4.91 -26.35 6.14
CA PHE A 79 -5.51 -27.45 5.38
C PHE A 79 -4.54 -28.63 5.17
N ALA A 80 -3.37 -28.62 5.82
CA ALA A 80 -2.45 -29.74 5.78
C ALA A 80 -3.06 -31.02 6.39
N PRO A 81 -2.64 -32.22 5.96
CA PRO A 81 -3.21 -33.48 6.44
C PRO A 81 -3.06 -33.72 7.95
N ASN A 82 -2.02 -33.16 8.57
CA ASN A 82 -1.80 -33.28 10.00
C ASN A 82 -1.25 -31.97 10.61
N VAL A 83 -1.53 -31.77 11.90
CA VAL A 83 -1.15 -30.57 12.66
C VAL A 83 0.36 -30.39 12.82
N LYS A 84 1.11 -31.49 13.03
CA LYS A 84 2.58 -31.44 13.17
C LYS A 84 3.25 -30.93 11.89
N THR A 85 2.78 -31.39 10.73
CA THR A 85 3.24 -30.93 9.41
C THR A 85 2.87 -29.47 9.20
N ALA A 86 1.63 -29.07 9.54
CA ALA A 86 1.22 -27.67 9.46
C ALA A 86 2.13 -26.76 10.29
N VAL A 87 2.36 -27.10 11.56
CA VAL A 87 3.23 -26.33 12.47
C VAL A 87 4.66 -26.24 11.93
N TRP A 88 5.22 -27.36 11.45
CA TRP A 88 6.57 -27.37 10.89
C TRP A 88 6.69 -26.51 9.63
N ASN A 89 5.71 -26.59 8.72
CA ASN A 89 5.69 -25.78 7.52
C ASN A 89 5.53 -24.29 7.85
N ILE A 90 4.65 -23.94 8.80
CA ILE A 90 4.51 -22.56 9.30
C ILE A 90 5.86 -22.07 9.82
N LEU A 91 6.53 -22.81 10.71
CA LEU A 91 7.84 -22.44 11.23
C LEU A 91 8.87 -22.25 10.11
N ARG A 92 8.88 -23.15 9.12
CA ARG A 92 9.75 -23.03 7.95
C ARG A 92 9.46 -21.76 7.13
N HIS A 93 8.19 -21.39 6.95
CA HIS A 93 7.82 -20.17 6.22
C HIS A 93 8.30 -18.92 6.94
N TYR A 94 8.10 -18.83 8.25
CA TYR A 94 8.58 -17.70 9.05
C TYR A 94 10.11 -17.65 9.11
N ALA A 95 10.78 -18.80 9.26
CA ALA A 95 12.24 -18.87 9.22
C ALA A 95 12.79 -18.44 7.85
N THR A 96 12.15 -18.88 6.76
CA THR A 96 12.52 -18.45 5.40
C THR A 96 12.33 -16.95 5.22
N GLY A 97 11.18 -16.41 5.65
CA GLY A 97 10.92 -14.98 5.60
C GLY A 97 11.92 -14.17 6.41
N ALA A 98 12.22 -14.59 7.65
CA ALA A 98 13.23 -13.97 8.49
C ALA A 98 14.61 -14.03 7.84
N GLY A 99 14.98 -15.15 7.21
CA GLY A 99 16.23 -15.29 6.46
C GLY A 99 16.31 -14.34 5.26
N CYS A 100 15.23 -14.23 4.47
CA CYS A 100 15.16 -13.28 3.35
C CYS A 100 15.25 -11.82 3.82
N ALA A 101 14.56 -11.46 4.91
CA ALA A 101 14.64 -10.14 5.53
C ALA A 101 16.06 -9.85 6.02
N PHE A 102 16.67 -10.77 6.78
CA PHE A 102 18.04 -10.64 7.25
C PHE A 102 19.03 -10.44 6.09
N LEU A 103 18.90 -11.23 5.02
CA LEU A 103 19.72 -11.09 3.82
C LEU A 103 19.55 -9.72 3.17
N ALA A 104 18.31 -9.25 2.97
CA ALA A 104 18.04 -7.95 2.37
C ALA A 104 18.65 -6.81 3.20
N PHE A 105 18.42 -6.79 4.52
CA PHE A 105 18.98 -5.79 5.43
C PHE A 105 20.50 -5.82 5.48
N SER A 106 21.11 -7.02 5.48
CA SER A 106 22.56 -7.17 5.47
C SER A 106 23.19 -6.66 4.18
N LEU A 107 22.61 -7.03 3.02
CA LEU A 107 23.08 -6.53 1.72
C LEU A 107 22.95 -5.01 1.62
N TYR A 108 21.83 -4.45 2.06
CA TYR A 108 21.65 -3.01 2.13
C TYR A 108 22.70 -2.34 3.04
N ALA A 109 22.93 -2.87 4.23
CA ALA A 109 23.93 -2.33 5.15
C ALA A 109 25.35 -2.36 4.57
N ILE A 110 25.71 -3.44 3.86
CA ILE A 110 27.00 -3.55 3.16
C ILE A 110 27.10 -2.51 2.05
N VAL A 111 26.07 -2.38 1.21
CA VAL A 111 26.05 -1.40 0.11
C VAL A 111 26.22 0.02 0.65
N ILE A 112 25.48 0.40 1.70
CA ILE A 112 25.59 1.72 2.33
C ILE A 112 26.97 1.92 2.95
N ARG A 113 27.52 0.90 3.63
CA ARG A 113 28.88 0.97 4.20
C ARG A 113 29.96 1.20 3.15
N CYS A 114 29.84 0.52 2.00
CA CYS A 114 30.76 0.66 0.88
C CYS A 114 30.62 2.03 0.19
N ALA A 115 29.39 2.51 0.02
CA ALA A 115 29.12 3.78 -0.68
C ALA A 115 29.39 5.03 0.17
N TYR A 116 29.09 5.00 1.47
CA TYR A 116 29.06 6.18 2.33
C TYR A 116 29.97 6.09 3.56
N GLY A 117 30.74 5.02 3.71
CA GLY A 117 31.72 4.91 4.80
C GLY A 117 31.12 4.73 6.20
N SER A 118 29.80 4.54 6.33
CA SER A 118 29.11 4.32 7.60
C SER A 118 27.97 3.31 7.44
N PHE A 119 27.58 2.64 8.52
CA PHE A 119 26.40 1.76 8.50
C PHE A 119 25.11 2.59 8.52
N PRO A 120 24.03 2.09 7.89
CA PRO A 120 22.75 2.80 7.90
C PRO A 120 22.21 2.91 9.32
N ASN A 121 21.68 4.08 9.67
CA ASN A 121 21.02 4.30 10.95
C ASN A 121 19.54 3.90 10.88
N PHE A 122 19.25 2.64 11.20
CA PHE A 122 17.88 2.12 11.18
C PHE A 122 16.94 2.80 12.19
N ASN A 123 17.45 3.51 13.20
CA ASN A 123 16.59 4.28 14.11
C ASN A 123 15.82 5.39 13.40
N LEU A 124 16.33 5.88 12.26
CA LEU A 124 15.62 6.89 11.45
C LEU A 124 14.30 6.35 10.89
N VAL A 125 14.22 5.05 10.58
CA VAL A 125 12.98 4.41 10.13
C VAL A 125 11.91 4.46 11.22
N LEU A 126 12.30 4.20 12.47
CA LEU A 126 11.40 4.27 13.63
C LEU A 126 10.99 5.71 13.96
N LEU A 127 11.86 6.68 13.71
CA LEU A 127 11.54 8.09 13.91
C LEU A 127 10.39 8.55 13.00
N THR A 128 10.39 8.11 11.74
CA THR A 128 9.29 8.39 10.80
C THR A 128 7.95 7.84 11.32
N LEU A 129 7.92 6.61 11.83
CA LEU A 129 6.72 6.03 12.45
C LEU A 129 6.25 6.82 13.68
N LYS A 130 7.19 7.27 14.51
CA LYS A 130 6.88 8.07 15.70
C LYS A 130 6.24 9.40 15.30
N MET A 131 6.78 10.04 14.27
CA MET A 131 6.26 11.31 13.75
C MET A 131 4.85 11.18 13.18
N THR A 132 4.58 10.10 12.45
CA THR A 132 3.23 9.82 11.92
C THR A 132 2.24 9.48 13.03
N SER A 133 2.68 8.83 14.11
CA SER A 133 1.84 8.53 15.28
C SER A 133 1.39 9.75 16.09
N LEU A 134 2.10 10.89 16.00
CA LEU A 134 1.78 12.13 16.71
C LEU A 134 0.64 12.94 16.05
N GLY A 135 -0.03 12.38 15.04
CA GLY A 135 -1.15 13.04 14.36
C GLY A 135 -0.74 13.96 13.20
N ALA A 136 0.52 13.91 12.77
CA ALA A 136 0.95 14.62 11.57
C ALA A 136 0.13 14.14 10.36
N PHE A 137 -0.56 15.08 9.70
CA PHE A 137 -1.50 14.86 8.59
C PHE A 137 -2.77 14.07 8.97
N ALA A 138 -3.13 14.03 10.26
CA ALA A 138 -4.33 13.34 10.70
C ALA A 138 -5.60 14.03 10.20
N LEU A 139 -6.48 13.28 9.54
CA LEU A 139 -7.79 13.74 9.09
C LEU A 139 -8.85 12.71 9.52
N PRO A 140 -9.95 13.16 10.15
CA PRO A 140 -11.03 12.25 10.53
C PRO A 140 -11.74 11.70 9.29
N VAL A 141 -12.18 10.44 9.37
CA VAL A 141 -13.02 9.82 8.34
C VAL A 141 -14.39 10.50 8.34
N PRO A 142 -14.86 11.04 7.20
CA PRO A 142 -16.21 11.58 7.14
C PRO A 142 -17.26 10.45 7.24
N LEU A 143 -18.35 10.68 7.98
CA LEU A 143 -19.39 9.69 8.26
C LEU A 143 -20.08 9.15 6.99
N LEU A 144 -20.31 10.01 5.99
CA LEU A 144 -20.89 9.64 4.70
C LEU A 144 -19.85 9.91 3.61
N HIS A 145 -19.03 8.91 3.31
CA HIS A 145 -17.95 9.02 2.34
C HIS A 145 -17.60 7.66 1.72
N PRO A 146 -17.08 7.64 0.48
CA PRO A 146 -16.47 6.46 -0.14
C PRO A 146 -15.53 5.63 0.75
N TRP A 147 -14.85 6.26 1.72
CA TRP A 147 -13.96 5.61 2.69
C TRP A 147 -14.64 4.48 3.46
N ASN A 148 -15.95 4.60 3.71
CA ASN A 148 -16.70 3.63 4.51
C ASN A 148 -17.06 2.36 3.73
N PHE A 149 -16.95 2.35 2.40
CA PHE A 149 -17.19 1.14 1.60
C PHE A 149 -15.97 0.20 1.56
N LEU A 150 -14.77 0.74 1.69
CA LEU A 150 -13.53 -0.04 1.70
C LEU A 150 -13.52 -1.15 2.77
N PRO A 151 -13.77 -0.85 4.06
CA PRO A 151 -13.76 -1.88 5.10
C PRO A 151 -14.85 -2.94 4.91
N LEU A 152 -16.01 -2.59 4.32
CA LEU A 152 -17.07 -3.56 4.02
C LEU A 152 -16.63 -4.59 2.98
N LEU A 153 -15.91 -4.13 1.94
CA LEU A 153 -15.37 -5.02 0.93
C LEU A 153 -14.29 -5.94 1.53
N TYR A 154 -13.36 -5.38 2.32
CA TYR A 154 -12.32 -6.18 2.94
C TYR A 154 -12.91 -7.21 3.92
N LEU A 155 -13.91 -6.83 4.72
CA LEU A 155 -14.64 -7.74 5.59
C LEU A 155 -15.25 -8.90 4.80
N THR A 156 -15.83 -8.61 3.63
CA THR A 156 -16.39 -9.65 2.74
C THR A 156 -15.32 -10.65 2.32
N GLY A 157 -14.13 -10.19 1.93
CA GLY A 157 -13.01 -11.08 1.57
C GLY A 157 -12.47 -11.88 2.75
N LEU A 158 -12.41 -11.31 3.95
CA LEU A 158 -12.05 -12.03 5.18
C LEU A 158 -13.07 -13.14 5.50
N LEU A 159 -14.37 -12.86 5.33
CA LEU A 159 -15.44 -13.84 5.52
C LEU A 159 -15.34 -15.02 4.52
N VAL A 160 -14.82 -14.78 3.31
CA VAL A 160 -14.49 -15.89 2.38
C VAL A 160 -13.43 -16.81 2.98
N GLY A 161 -12.38 -16.26 3.59
CA GLY A 161 -11.36 -17.03 4.31
C GLY A 161 -11.94 -17.86 5.47
N VAL A 162 -12.77 -17.25 6.32
CA VAL A 162 -13.48 -17.95 7.41
C VAL A 162 -14.31 -19.11 6.86
N ARG A 163 -15.07 -18.86 5.79
CA ARG A 163 -15.86 -19.91 5.12
C ARG A 163 -14.99 -21.06 4.64
N CYS A 164 -13.82 -20.78 4.04
CA CYS A 164 -12.90 -21.83 3.60
C CYS A 164 -12.41 -22.68 4.76
N VAL A 165 -12.07 -22.09 5.91
CA VAL A 165 -11.66 -22.83 7.12
C VAL A 165 -12.80 -23.73 7.59
N LEU A 166 -14.03 -23.19 7.70
CA LEU A 166 -15.20 -23.94 8.16
C LEU A 166 -15.55 -25.11 7.22
N ARG A 167 -15.39 -24.92 5.90
CA ARG A 167 -15.71 -25.95 4.89
C ARG A 167 -14.56 -26.88 4.56
N ARG A 168 -13.33 -26.58 4.99
CA ARG A 168 -12.11 -27.35 4.67
C ARG A 168 -11.81 -27.49 3.18
N THR A 169 -12.30 -26.56 2.34
CA THR A 169 -12.15 -26.61 0.88
C THR A 169 -11.74 -25.25 0.31
N PRO A 170 -10.49 -24.79 0.53
CA PRO A 170 -10.02 -23.55 -0.07
C PRO A 170 -9.83 -23.74 -1.58
N SER A 171 -10.32 -22.80 -2.38
CA SER A 171 -9.91 -22.72 -3.79
C SER A 171 -8.75 -21.72 -3.95
N PRO A 172 -7.98 -21.80 -5.05
CA PRO A 172 -6.97 -20.79 -5.39
C PRO A 172 -7.52 -19.37 -5.41
N GLN A 173 -8.72 -19.18 -6.00
CA GLN A 173 -9.38 -17.88 -6.06
C GLN A 173 -9.84 -17.39 -4.69
N ASP A 174 -10.34 -18.27 -3.82
CA ASP A 174 -10.73 -17.90 -2.44
C ASP A 174 -9.50 -17.47 -1.62
N SER A 175 -8.37 -18.15 -1.83
CA SER A 175 -7.09 -17.79 -1.22
C SER A 175 -6.58 -16.43 -1.70
N LEU A 176 -6.74 -16.12 -2.99
CA LEU A 176 -6.38 -14.82 -3.55
C LEU A 176 -7.29 -13.69 -3.03
N ILE A 177 -8.60 -13.93 -2.92
CA ILE A 177 -9.56 -12.98 -2.32
C ILE A 177 -9.15 -12.67 -0.88
N LEU A 178 -8.81 -13.70 -0.09
CA LEU A 178 -8.34 -13.53 1.28
C LEU A 178 -7.05 -12.69 1.33
N TYR A 179 -6.05 -13.01 0.50
CA TYR A 179 -4.81 -12.25 0.42
C TYR A 179 -5.06 -10.76 0.12
N CYS A 180 -5.85 -10.47 -0.91
CA CYS A 180 -6.21 -9.09 -1.27
C CYS A 180 -6.96 -8.37 -0.15
N ALA A 181 -7.82 -9.07 0.59
CA ALA A 181 -8.56 -8.50 1.72
C ALA A 181 -7.64 -8.21 2.93
N MET A 182 -6.72 -9.11 3.27
CA MET A 182 -5.72 -8.86 4.32
C MET A 182 -4.83 -7.67 3.96
N TRP A 183 -4.35 -7.64 2.71
CA TRP A 183 -3.53 -6.55 2.21
C TRP A 183 -4.28 -5.21 2.21
N GLY A 184 -5.53 -5.20 1.74
CA GLY A 184 -6.40 -4.03 1.78
C GLY A 184 -6.73 -3.55 3.19
N CYS A 185 -6.96 -4.45 4.15
CA CYS A 185 -7.12 -4.07 5.57
C CYS A 185 -5.88 -3.37 6.11
N ALA A 186 -4.70 -3.90 5.77
CA ALA A 186 -3.46 -3.39 6.30
C ALA A 186 -3.11 -2.00 5.73
N THR A 187 -3.33 -1.79 4.42
CA THR A 187 -3.18 -0.47 3.81
C THR A 187 -4.27 0.49 4.31
N PHE A 188 -5.49 0.02 4.53
CA PHE A 188 -6.57 0.85 5.08
C PHE A 188 -6.27 1.35 6.48
N GLY A 189 -5.72 0.50 7.36
CA GLY A 189 -5.28 0.91 8.69
C GLY A 189 -4.24 2.03 8.66
N TYR A 190 -3.36 2.05 7.65
CA TYR A 190 -2.41 3.14 7.44
C TYR A 190 -3.08 4.46 6.98
N TYR A 191 -4.11 4.37 6.15
CA TYR A 191 -4.74 5.54 5.52
C TYR A 191 -5.99 6.06 6.23
N ILE A 192 -6.57 5.32 7.19
CA ILE A 192 -7.78 5.75 7.91
C ILE A 192 -7.56 7.04 8.72
N GLY A 193 -6.33 7.25 9.21
CA GLY A 193 -5.94 8.51 9.85
C GLY A 193 -5.67 9.63 8.86
N ARG A 194 -5.76 9.39 7.55
CA ARG A 194 -5.41 10.34 6.48
C ARG A 194 -6.46 10.33 5.38
N SER A 195 -7.73 10.36 5.75
CA SER A 195 -8.88 10.12 4.85
C SER A 195 -9.19 11.24 3.85
N HIS A 196 -8.16 11.76 3.18
CA HIS A 196 -8.27 12.71 2.08
C HIS A 196 -8.59 12.01 0.75
N ASN A 197 -9.34 12.65 -0.15
CA ASN A 197 -9.75 12.07 -1.44
C ASN A 197 -8.57 11.63 -2.32
N LEU A 198 -7.45 12.36 -2.28
CA LEU A 198 -6.23 11.98 -3.00
C LEU A 198 -5.63 10.66 -2.48
N ASN A 199 -5.76 10.38 -1.18
CA ASN A 199 -5.31 9.11 -0.61
C ASN A 199 -6.24 7.96 -0.98
N LEU A 200 -7.52 8.25 -1.22
CA LEU A 200 -8.47 7.26 -1.72
C LEU A 200 -8.02 6.72 -3.09
N ILE A 201 -7.56 7.59 -3.99
CA ILE A 201 -6.98 7.17 -5.27
C ILE A 201 -5.78 6.22 -5.07
N ALA A 202 -4.91 6.55 -4.10
CA ALA A 202 -3.71 5.76 -3.83
C ALA A 202 -4.02 4.35 -3.28
N ILE A 203 -5.04 4.20 -2.44
CA ILE A 203 -5.45 2.92 -1.82
C ILE A 203 -6.48 2.13 -2.67
N ASN A 204 -7.11 2.77 -3.65
CA ASN A 204 -8.18 2.14 -4.43
C ASN A 204 -7.71 0.93 -5.25
N ARG A 205 -6.41 0.77 -5.51
CA ARG A 205 -5.91 -0.36 -6.31
C ARG A 205 -6.24 -1.71 -5.66
N GLU A 206 -5.97 -1.91 -4.37
CA GLU A 206 -6.28 -3.16 -3.66
C GLU A 206 -7.78 -3.42 -3.63
N PHE A 207 -8.55 -2.35 -3.44
CA PHE A 207 -10.01 -2.38 -3.47
C PHE A 207 -10.53 -2.83 -4.84
N ILE A 208 -10.06 -2.24 -5.93
CA ILE A 208 -10.49 -2.57 -7.30
C ILE A 208 -10.17 -4.04 -7.62
N PHE A 209 -8.97 -4.53 -7.30
CA PHE A 209 -8.61 -5.93 -7.52
C PHE A 209 -9.53 -6.88 -6.76
N LEU A 210 -9.75 -6.64 -5.46
CA LEU A 210 -10.65 -7.45 -4.65
C LEU A 210 -12.08 -7.40 -5.17
N LEU A 211 -12.54 -6.21 -5.58
CA LEU A 211 -13.87 -5.97 -6.09
C LEU A 211 -14.12 -6.75 -7.38
N VAL A 212 -13.16 -6.74 -8.31
CA VAL A 212 -13.22 -7.52 -9.56
C VAL A 212 -13.26 -9.02 -9.27
N LEU A 213 -12.45 -9.53 -8.34
CA LEU A 213 -12.45 -10.94 -7.98
C LEU A 213 -13.80 -11.39 -7.38
N ILE A 214 -14.41 -10.57 -6.53
CA ILE A 214 -15.73 -10.85 -5.96
C ILE A 214 -16.83 -10.73 -7.01
N ALA A 215 -16.74 -9.74 -7.91
CA ALA A 215 -17.68 -9.55 -9.00
C ALA A 215 -17.68 -10.75 -9.97
N ASP A 216 -16.50 -11.26 -10.34
CA ASP A 216 -16.36 -12.47 -11.15
C ASP A 216 -17.03 -13.68 -10.47
N ARG A 217 -16.85 -13.85 -9.15
CA ARG A 217 -17.54 -14.90 -8.39
C ARG A 217 -19.06 -14.76 -8.44
N PHE A 218 -19.60 -13.54 -8.28
CA PHE A 218 -21.03 -13.29 -8.38
C PHE A 218 -21.55 -13.55 -9.79
N TRP A 219 -20.80 -13.14 -10.81
CA TRP A 219 -21.14 -13.41 -12.20
C TRP A 219 -21.23 -14.91 -12.48
N GLN A 220 -20.22 -15.68 -12.08
CA GLN A 220 -20.22 -17.13 -12.22
C GLN A 220 -21.40 -17.77 -11.47
N ALA A 221 -21.70 -17.31 -10.26
CA ALA A 221 -22.82 -17.85 -9.48
C ALA A 221 -24.20 -17.55 -10.10
N ALA A 222 -24.35 -16.40 -10.75
CA ALA A 222 -25.58 -16.03 -11.45
C ALA A 222 -25.80 -16.85 -12.73
N HIS A 223 -24.72 -17.23 -13.43
CA HIS A 223 -24.78 -17.93 -14.73
C HIS A 223 -24.58 -19.44 -14.63
N THR A 224 -24.25 -19.98 -13.45
CA THR A 224 -24.11 -21.44 -13.25
C THR A 224 -25.33 -22.00 -12.52
N PRO A 225 -26.11 -22.94 -13.12
CA PRO A 225 -27.32 -23.49 -12.52
C PRO A 225 -27.09 -24.19 -11.17
N VAL A 226 -25.87 -24.67 -10.91
CA VAL A 226 -25.47 -25.45 -9.73
C VAL A 226 -24.85 -24.58 -8.61
N ALA A 227 -24.78 -23.26 -8.78
CA ALA A 227 -24.18 -22.40 -7.76
C ALA A 227 -25.00 -22.42 -6.45
N PRO A 228 -24.33 -22.50 -5.27
CA PRO A 228 -25.01 -22.54 -3.99
C PRO A 228 -25.87 -21.28 -3.77
N PRO A 229 -27.07 -21.39 -3.18
CA PRO A 229 -28.05 -20.29 -3.06
C PRO A 229 -27.55 -19.06 -2.28
N VAL A 230 -26.50 -19.21 -1.46
CA VAL A 230 -25.82 -18.10 -0.75
C VAL A 230 -25.28 -17.03 -1.71
N TRP A 231 -25.03 -17.40 -2.97
CA TRP A 231 -24.54 -16.50 -4.01
C TRP A 231 -25.63 -16.10 -5.02
N ARG A 232 -26.90 -16.08 -4.64
CA ARG A 232 -28.02 -15.62 -5.50
C ARG A 232 -28.90 -14.59 -4.78
N LEU A 233 -28.29 -13.74 -3.97
CA LEU A 233 -29.01 -12.82 -3.11
C LEU A 233 -29.17 -11.44 -3.79
N PRO A 234 -30.30 -10.73 -3.57
CA PRO A 234 -30.60 -9.46 -4.24
C PRO A 234 -29.54 -8.36 -3.99
N HIS A 235 -28.80 -8.45 -2.88
CA HIS A 235 -27.68 -7.54 -2.60
C HIS A 235 -26.52 -7.66 -3.59
N GLN A 236 -26.43 -8.73 -4.40
CA GLN A 236 -25.43 -8.86 -5.44
C GLN A 236 -25.63 -7.84 -6.57
N ARG A 237 -26.88 -7.55 -6.92
CA ARG A 237 -27.19 -6.51 -7.92
C ARG A 237 -26.82 -5.13 -7.41
N LEU A 238 -27.07 -4.86 -6.13
CA LEU A 238 -26.63 -3.63 -5.46
C LEU A 238 -25.10 -3.52 -5.43
N PHE A 239 -24.41 -4.61 -5.10
CA PHE A 239 -22.94 -4.66 -5.13
C PHE A 239 -22.38 -4.42 -6.53
N LEU A 240 -22.97 -5.04 -7.57
CA LEU A 240 -22.59 -4.82 -8.96
C LEU A 240 -22.88 -3.39 -9.43
N ALA A 241 -23.96 -2.76 -8.93
CA ALA A 241 -24.24 -1.34 -9.19
C ALA A 241 -23.22 -0.42 -8.51
N ILE A 242 -22.82 -0.73 -7.28
CA ILE A 242 -21.74 -0.02 -6.58
C ILE A 242 -20.42 -0.19 -7.36
N LEU A 243 -20.10 -1.40 -7.82
CA LEU A 243 -18.96 -1.68 -8.69
C LEU A 243 -19.00 -0.84 -9.96
N PHE A 244 -20.14 -0.81 -10.66
CA PHE A 244 -20.30 -0.02 -11.87
C PHE A 244 -20.08 1.48 -11.59
N TYR A 245 -20.63 2.00 -10.49
CA TYR A 245 -20.41 3.38 -10.08
C TYR A 245 -18.91 3.68 -9.85
N PHE A 246 -18.21 2.87 -9.07
CA PHE A 246 -16.77 3.08 -8.81
C PHE A 246 -15.90 2.95 -10.08
N LEU A 247 -16.28 2.09 -11.01
CA LEU A 247 -15.55 1.95 -12.28
C LEU A 247 -15.83 3.09 -13.26
N VAL A 248 -17.06 3.61 -13.31
CA VAL A 248 -17.48 4.62 -14.30
C VAL A 248 -17.17 6.05 -13.85
N MET A 249 -17.28 6.35 -12.54
CA MET A 249 -17.07 7.71 -12.03
C MET A 249 -15.70 8.31 -12.42
N PRO A 250 -14.56 7.59 -12.34
CA PRO A 250 -13.29 8.14 -12.80
C PRO A 250 -13.27 8.55 -14.27
N PHE A 251 -13.99 7.81 -15.14
CA PHE A 251 -14.11 8.17 -16.56
C PHE A 251 -15.06 9.34 -16.78
N ALA A 252 -16.12 9.45 -15.98
CA ALA A 252 -17.04 10.59 -16.03
C ALA A 252 -16.35 11.90 -15.60
N GLU A 253 -15.42 11.83 -14.65
CA GLU A 253 -14.62 12.97 -14.16
C GLU A 253 -13.38 13.25 -15.04
N MET A 254 -13.03 12.33 -15.94
CA MET A 254 -11.83 12.42 -16.78
C MET A 254 -11.76 13.69 -17.64
N PRO A 255 -12.85 14.21 -18.24
CA PRO A 255 -12.79 15.46 -19.01
C PRO A 255 -12.37 16.67 -18.17
N CYS A 256 -12.91 16.80 -16.96
CA CYS A 256 -12.53 17.88 -16.03
C CYS A 256 -11.08 17.71 -15.59
N ALA A 257 -10.67 16.49 -15.25
CA ALA A 257 -9.29 16.18 -14.89
C ALA A 257 -8.32 16.47 -16.04
N LEU A 258 -8.64 16.12 -17.28
CA LEU A 258 -7.82 16.39 -18.46
C LEU A 258 -7.62 17.88 -18.70
N GLN A 259 -8.66 18.69 -18.49
CA GLN A 259 -8.54 20.14 -18.57
C GLN A 259 -7.57 20.68 -17.52
N THR A 260 -7.72 20.27 -16.26
CA THR A 260 -6.80 20.67 -15.18
C THR A 260 -5.37 20.19 -15.46
N TRP A 261 -5.20 18.96 -15.95
CA TRP A 261 -3.89 18.42 -16.33
C TRP A 261 -3.27 19.22 -17.48
N ALA A 262 -4.04 19.57 -18.51
CA ALA A 262 -3.57 20.38 -19.62
C ALA A 262 -3.13 21.77 -19.14
N GLU A 263 -3.87 22.39 -18.23
CA GLU A 263 -3.51 23.67 -17.61
C GLU A 263 -2.22 23.58 -16.79
N VAL A 264 -2.05 22.52 -15.99
CA VAL A 264 -0.82 22.28 -15.20
C VAL A 264 0.39 21.98 -16.09
N VAL A 265 0.22 21.19 -17.14
CA VAL A 265 1.30 20.90 -18.10
C VAL A 265 1.68 22.17 -18.85
N LYS A 266 0.68 22.94 -19.29
CA LYS A 266 0.89 24.21 -19.97
C LYS A 266 1.63 25.19 -19.05
N SER A 267 1.18 25.38 -17.81
CA SER A 267 1.82 26.30 -16.86
C SER A 267 3.28 25.90 -16.60
N ARG A 268 3.56 24.60 -16.41
CA ARG A 268 4.94 24.11 -16.24
C ARG A 268 5.84 24.26 -17.46
N TRP A 269 5.26 24.22 -18.66
CA TRP A 269 6.02 24.37 -19.90
C TRP A 269 6.24 25.83 -20.26
N THR A 270 5.32 26.72 -19.86
CA THR A 270 5.38 28.16 -20.17
C THR A 270 6.04 29.00 -19.08
N GLU A 271 5.96 28.58 -17.81
CA GLU A 271 6.67 29.25 -16.73
C GLU A 271 8.13 28.79 -16.74
N PRO A 272 9.13 29.70 -16.81
CA PRO A 272 10.50 29.32 -16.56
C PRO A 272 10.54 28.62 -15.19
N GLN A 273 11.20 27.46 -15.12
CA GLN A 273 11.56 26.86 -13.84
C GLN A 273 12.39 27.90 -13.10
N ASP A 274 11.73 28.62 -12.21
CA ASP A 274 12.40 29.49 -11.28
C ASP A 274 13.21 28.53 -10.41
N ASN A 275 14.51 28.39 -10.74
CA ASN A 275 15.49 27.66 -9.96
C ASN A 275 15.73 28.44 -8.67
N GLN A 276 14.66 28.72 -7.92
CA GLN A 276 14.77 29.36 -6.64
C GLN A 276 15.49 28.34 -5.75
N PRO A 277 16.71 28.64 -5.29
CA PRO A 277 17.32 27.84 -4.25
C PRO A 277 16.34 27.78 -3.06
N ALA A 278 16.46 26.72 -2.26
CA ALA A 278 15.64 26.56 -1.06
C ALA A 278 15.52 27.92 -0.34
N PRO A 279 14.29 28.41 -0.01
CA PRO A 279 14.03 29.79 0.35
C PRO A 279 15.14 30.32 1.24
N VAL A 280 15.96 31.25 0.74
CA VAL A 280 17.16 31.75 1.44
C VAL A 280 16.78 32.25 2.83
N GLN A 281 15.58 32.80 2.95
CA GLN A 281 14.97 33.25 4.21
C GLN A 281 14.79 32.12 5.24
N ASP A 282 14.41 30.91 4.81
CA ASP A 282 14.23 29.75 5.70
C ASP A 282 15.59 29.23 6.17
N LEU A 283 16.61 29.22 5.29
CA LEU A 283 17.98 28.85 5.65
C LEU A 283 18.59 29.85 6.65
N GLU A 284 18.40 31.15 6.42
CA GLU A 284 18.82 32.19 7.35
C GLU A 284 18.09 32.09 8.69
N PHE A 285 16.78 31.79 8.67
CA PHE A 285 16.00 31.56 9.88
C PHE A 285 16.56 30.38 10.69
N ILE A 286 16.85 29.25 10.04
CA ILE A 286 17.45 28.07 10.70
C ILE A 286 18.81 28.43 11.27
N ARG A 287 19.71 29.03 10.47
CA ARG A 287 21.07 29.40 10.93
C ARG A 287 21.05 30.41 12.08
N LYS A 288 20.06 31.29 12.13
CA LYS A 288 19.91 32.31 13.19
C LYS A 288 19.41 31.72 14.52
N HIS A 289 18.60 30.66 14.48
CA HIS A 289 17.92 30.13 15.67
C HIS A 289 18.43 28.76 16.11
N THR A 290 19.49 28.24 15.50
CA THR A 290 20.01 26.91 15.77
C THR A 290 21.53 26.93 15.84
N GLN A 291 22.12 25.96 16.55
CA GLN A 291 23.58 25.81 16.66
C GLN A 291 24.09 24.59 15.88
N PRO A 292 25.35 24.61 15.41
CA PRO A 292 25.96 23.44 14.78
C PRO A 292 25.89 22.21 15.69
N GLY A 293 25.34 21.11 15.16
CA GLY A 293 25.15 19.86 15.92
C GLY A 293 23.88 19.81 16.77
N GLU A 294 23.07 20.87 16.82
CA GLU A 294 21.77 20.87 17.50
C GLU A 294 20.77 19.96 16.78
N ARG A 295 20.04 19.15 17.55
CA ARG A 295 19.00 18.27 16.99
C ARG A 295 17.70 19.06 16.84
N ILE A 296 17.47 19.53 15.62
CA ILE A 296 16.27 20.27 15.26
C ILE A 296 15.33 19.43 14.38
N LEU A 297 14.03 19.73 14.44
CA LEU A 297 13.02 19.08 13.62
C LEU A 297 12.47 20.07 12.60
N ILE A 298 12.71 19.81 11.31
CA ILE A 298 12.32 20.69 10.21
C ILE A 298 11.06 20.13 9.54
N PHE A 299 9.94 20.85 9.66
CA PHE A 299 8.71 20.60 8.92
C PHE A 299 8.60 21.57 7.74
N SER A 300 9.19 21.20 6.61
CA SER A 300 9.09 21.95 5.35
C SER A 300 9.15 21.01 4.16
N GLU A 301 8.58 21.42 3.02
CA GLU A 301 8.69 20.72 1.74
C GLU A 301 10.13 20.62 1.24
N ASN A 302 10.99 21.57 1.65
CA ASN A 302 12.41 21.64 1.28
C ASN A 302 13.34 21.07 2.37
N ASN A 303 12.82 20.24 3.29
CA ASN A 303 13.60 19.74 4.43
C ASN A 303 14.92 19.04 4.06
N GLY A 304 14.96 18.30 2.94
CA GLY A 304 16.18 17.64 2.47
C GLY A 304 17.24 18.64 1.98
N ALA A 305 16.81 19.71 1.31
CA ALA A 305 17.69 20.79 0.89
C ALA A 305 18.20 21.58 2.10
N TYR A 306 17.31 21.91 3.05
CA TYR A 306 17.71 22.57 4.30
C TYR A 306 18.72 21.72 5.08
N TYR A 307 18.46 20.42 5.23
CA TYR A 307 19.41 19.52 5.89
C TYR A 307 20.79 19.52 5.21
N ALA A 308 20.85 19.48 3.88
CA ALA A 308 22.12 19.50 3.14
C ALA A 308 22.89 20.83 3.29
N GLU A 309 22.17 21.95 3.35
CA GLU A 309 22.72 23.31 3.39
C GLU A 309 23.01 23.84 4.82
N THR A 310 22.57 23.12 5.84
CA THR A 310 22.77 23.46 7.27
C THR A 310 23.60 22.43 8.04
N GLN A 311 24.23 21.46 7.35
CA GLN A 311 25.23 20.55 7.93
C GLN A 311 26.54 21.26 8.27
#